data_AF-I4EE40-F1
#
_entry.id   AF-I4EE40-F1
#
_cell.length_a   1.000
_cell.length_b   1.000
_cell.length_c   1.000
_cell.angle_alpha   90.00
_cell.angle_beta   90.00
_cell.angle_gamma   90.00
#
_symmetry.space_group_name_H-M   'P 1'
#
loop_
_entity.id
_entity.type
_entity.pdbx_description
1 polymer ?
#
loop_
_entity_poly.entity_id
_entity_poly.type
_entity_poly.pdbx_seq_one_letter_code
_entity_poly.pdbx_strand_id
1 'polypeptide(L)'
;MPRLHHVLVAAIVLLVSLVASAPVIAAPIGDPAFQRTWDRTDKPVAEQRVSRTWMWGPEGNGPALVEPYDVYDGVDQDQQIRTHRIMRTVQYFDKSRMEINDPNGDQSSIWYVTNGLLVRELITGQLQLGDVGFESHDPAQVNVSGDPDDVNAPTYASFAALLDSPPLPAGSTITQTLNRAGATGDDARLAAYGVTAESPVSVDIHHEIASVFWDFMTSSGLVLENGDLHNAPLFQNPFYATGYPITEPYWARVKVGGDEKWVLVQAFERRVLTYTPDNPDGWKVEAGNVGQHYFQWRYSQLGTSPIPASSPVAHGFDPGKYTGQGDRYNCSDFASQAEAQAVLRADPGDPNRLDKDGNGIACESSAGPKDLLPVVR
;
A
#
# COMPACT_ATOMS: atom_id res chain seq x y z
N MET A 1 37.40 -16.19 42.42
CA MET A 1 36.96 -15.73 41.08
C MET A 1 36.24 -16.88 40.38
N PRO A 2 34.89 -16.93 40.39
CA PRO A 2 34.13 -17.78 39.50
C PRO A 2 33.63 -16.99 38.28
N ARG A 3 33.54 -17.70 37.17
CA ARG A 3 33.41 -17.20 35.79
C ARG A 3 32.01 -16.66 35.51
N LEU A 4 31.95 -15.43 34.99
CA LEU A 4 30.77 -14.87 34.32
C LEU A 4 30.41 -15.79 33.14
N HIS A 5 29.24 -16.41 33.20
CA HIS A 5 28.61 -16.99 32.01
C HIS A 5 27.93 -15.84 31.26
N HIS A 6 28.49 -15.46 30.12
CA HIS A 6 27.78 -14.61 29.16
C HIS A 6 26.66 -15.45 28.53
N VAL A 7 25.42 -15.17 28.92
CA VAL A 7 24.24 -15.64 28.20
C VAL A 7 24.17 -14.80 26.93
N LEU A 8 24.54 -15.41 25.81
CA LEU A 8 24.35 -14.82 24.49
C LEU A 8 22.84 -14.88 24.19
N VAL A 9 22.14 -13.75 24.30
CA VAL A 9 20.77 -13.63 23.79
C VAL A 9 20.88 -13.56 22.27
N ALA A 10 20.64 -14.69 21.61
CA ALA A 10 20.53 -14.72 20.16
C ALA A 10 19.21 -14.04 19.78
N ALA A 11 19.30 -12.85 19.18
CA ALA A 11 18.17 -12.23 18.51
C ALA A 11 17.77 -13.13 17.34
N ILE A 12 16.63 -13.83 17.47
CA ILE A 12 15.99 -14.50 16.35
C ILE A 12 15.38 -13.38 15.50
N VAL A 13 16.12 -12.93 14.50
CA VAL A 13 15.57 -12.15 13.39
C VAL A 13 14.60 -13.08 12.69
N LEU A 14 13.30 -12.76 12.72
CA LEU A 14 12.30 -13.44 11.90
C LEU A 14 12.68 -13.16 10.44
N LEU A 15 13.40 -14.11 9.82
CA LEU A 15 13.71 -14.05 8.41
C LEU A 15 12.39 -14.27 7.67
N VAL A 16 11.83 -13.20 7.11
CA VAL A 16 10.74 -13.31 6.15
C VAL A 16 11.28 -14.10 4.97
N SER A 17 10.70 -15.28 4.74
CA SER A 17 11.07 -16.18 3.65
C SER A 17 10.92 -15.47 2.30
N LEU A 18 12.04 -15.25 1.60
CA LEU A 18 12.02 -14.91 0.17
C LEU A 18 11.48 -16.10 -0.62
N VAL A 19 10.25 -16.00 -1.10
CA VAL A 19 9.77 -16.75 -2.27
C VAL A 19 9.49 -15.74 -3.36
N ALA A 20 9.90 -16.09 -4.59
CA ALA A 20 9.98 -15.23 -5.76
C ALA A 20 8.66 -14.51 -6.12
N SER A 21 8.41 -13.38 -5.45
CA SER A 21 7.76 -12.24 -6.07
C SER A 21 8.79 -11.59 -7.00
N ALA A 22 8.36 -10.98 -8.12
CA ALA A 22 9.26 -10.17 -8.94
C ALA A 22 10.10 -9.25 -8.01
N PRO A 23 11.42 -9.09 -8.25
CA PRO A 23 12.26 -8.36 -7.31
C PRO A 23 11.67 -6.97 -7.12
N VAL A 24 11.18 -6.69 -5.92
CA VAL A 24 10.85 -5.33 -5.51
C VAL A 24 12.18 -4.61 -5.48
N ILE A 25 12.39 -3.71 -6.44
CA ILE A 25 13.63 -2.94 -6.52
C ILE A 25 13.53 -1.85 -5.45
N ALA A 26 14.32 -2.01 -4.39
CA ALA A 26 14.66 -0.96 -3.45
C ALA A 26 14.98 0.33 -4.22
N ALA A 27 14.24 1.39 -3.95
CA ALA A 27 14.41 2.66 -4.63
C ALA A 27 14.46 3.83 -3.63
N PRO A 28 15.21 4.90 -3.95
CA PRO A 28 15.12 6.14 -3.19
C PRO A 28 13.68 6.65 -3.14
N ILE A 29 13.31 7.27 -2.02
CA ILE A 29 12.04 7.98 -1.93
C ILE A 29 12.11 9.18 -2.88
N GLY A 30 11.23 9.19 -3.87
CA GLY A 30 11.33 10.02 -5.07
C GLY A 30 10.81 11.45 -4.92
N ASP A 31 10.12 11.76 -3.82
CA ASP A 31 9.57 13.08 -3.54
C ASP A 31 9.96 13.56 -2.11
N PRO A 32 10.40 14.82 -1.92
CA PRO A 32 10.72 15.35 -0.60
C PRO A 32 9.57 15.31 0.41
N ALA A 33 8.32 15.42 -0.03
CA ALA A 33 7.16 15.30 0.85
C ALA A 33 6.97 13.85 1.33
N PHE A 34 7.15 12.86 0.45
CA PHE A 34 7.17 11.46 0.84
C PHE A 34 8.31 11.17 1.83
N GLN A 35 9.50 11.72 1.57
CA GLN A 35 10.64 11.58 2.48
C GLN A 35 10.34 12.17 3.85
N ARG A 36 9.71 13.35 3.95
CA ARG A 36 9.31 13.94 5.25
C ARG A 36 8.33 13.04 6.01
N THR A 37 7.34 12.47 5.32
CA THR A 37 6.36 11.56 5.92
C THR A 37 7.03 10.27 6.43
N TRP A 38 7.93 9.68 5.64
CA TRP A 38 8.69 8.50 6.03
C TRP A 38 9.65 8.80 7.18
N ASP A 39 10.44 9.88 7.07
CA ASP A 39 11.43 10.31 8.06
C ASP A 39 10.83 10.43 9.45
N ARG A 40 9.60 10.94 9.55
CA ARG A 40 8.96 11.17 10.83
C ARG A 40 8.90 9.92 11.71
N THR A 41 8.61 8.77 11.11
CA THR A 41 8.29 7.55 11.87
C THR A 41 9.24 6.40 11.60
N ASP A 42 9.82 6.29 10.41
CA ASP A 42 10.62 5.13 10.04
C ASP A 42 12.13 5.41 10.06
N LYS A 43 12.57 6.67 9.91
CA LYS A 43 13.99 7.00 10.07
C LYS A 43 14.55 6.69 11.47
N PRO A 44 13.86 6.97 12.59
CA PRO A 44 14.34 6.53 13.90
C PRO A 44 14.49 5.01 14.03
N VAL A 45 13.66 4.24 13.31
CA VAL A 45 13.75 2.77 13.27
C VAL A 45 14.94 2.34 12.41
N ALA A 46 15.08 2.91 11.22
CA ALA A 46 16.19 2.65 10.28
C ALA A 46 17.56 2.99 10.87
N GLU A 47 17.65 4.09 11.62
CA GLU A 47 18.86 4.51 12.34
C GLU A 47 19.05 3.78 13.69
N GLN A 48 18.20 2.78 14.00
CA GLN A 48 18.26 1.97 15.22
C GLN A 48 18.17 2.80 16.52
N ARG A 49 17.51 3.96 16.46
CA ARG A 49 17.29 4.85 17.61
C ARG A 49 16.12 4.40 18.47
N VAL A 50 15.22 3.60 17.90
CA VAL A 50 14.08 2.95 18.57
C VAL A 50 13.87 1.57 17.95
N SER A 51 13.39 0.61 18.75
CA SER A 51 13.05 -0.74 18.30
C SER A 51 11.54 -0.93 18.36
N ARG A 52 10.88 -0.93 17.19
CA ARG A 52 9.43 -1.13 17.01
C ARG A 52 9.14 -1.50 15.54
N THR A 53 7.90 -1.88 15.24
CA THR A 53 7.44 -2.10 13.85
C THR A 53 7.63 -0.86 12.95
N TRP A 54 7.80 -1.13 11.65
CA TRP A 54 7.76 -0.14 10.57
C TRP A 54 6.37 0.43 10.38
N MET A 55 6.31 1.71 9.99
CA MET A 55 5.07 2.42 9.71
C MET A 55 4.76 2.52 8.23
N TRP A 56 5.79 2.53 7.38
CA TRP A 56 5.70 2.56 5.93
C TRP A 56 6.43 1.37 5.33
N GLY A 57 7.60 1.05 5.89
CA GLY A 57 8.52 0.02 5.40
C GLY A 57 9.95 0.54 5.43
N PRO A 58 10.94 -0.34 5.22
CA PRO A 58 12.35 0.06 5.27
C PRO A 58 12.74 1.05 4.17
N GLU A 59 12.05 1.02 3.01
CA GLU A 59 12.35 1.84 1.84
C GLU A 59 11.17 1.91 0.86
N GLY A 60 11.33 2.66 -0.23
CA GLY A 60 10.38 2.70 -1.34
C GLY A 60 10.48 1.46 -2.23
N ASN A 61 9.32 0.92 -2.59
CA ASN A 61 9.15 -0.22 -3.48
C ASN A 61 9.04 0.27 -4.93
N GLY A 62 10.19 0.45 -5.57
CA GLY A 62 10.28 1.02 -6.91
C GLY A 62 10.24 2.55 -6.95
N PRO A 63 10.46 3.15 -8.14
CA PRO A 63 10.51 4.59 -8.30
C PRO A 63 9.16 5.25 -8.01
N ALA A 64 9.16 6.57 -7.79
CA ALA A 64 7.93 7.34 -7.87
C ALA A 64 7.31 7.16 -9.28
N LEU A 65 5.99 7.02 -9.30
CA LEU A 65 5.17 6.82 -10.48
C LEU A 65 4.22 8.02 -10.65
N VAL A 66 3.65 8.13 -11.83
CA VAL A 66 2.52 9.03 -12.11
C VAL A 66 1.32 8.24 -12.62
N GLU A 67 0.13 8.62 -12.18
CA GLU A 67 -1.13 8.02 -12.59
C GLU A 67 -2.10 9.12 -13.04
N PRO A 68 -2.85 8.95 -14.14
CA PRO A 68 -3.92 9.89 -14.48
C PRO A 68 -4.99 9.86 -13.38
N TYR A 69 -5.47 11.03 -13.00
CA TYR A 69 -6.50 11.18 -11.97
C TYR A 69 -7.47 12.31 -12.34
N ASP A 70 -8.76 12.03 -12.33
CA ASP A 70 -9.81 12.98 -12.70
C ASP A 70 -10.34 13.70 -11.45
N VAL A 71 -9.96 14.96 -11.28
CA VAL A 71 -10.37 15.83 -10.15
C VAL A 71 -11.73 16.44 -10.45
N TYR A 72 -12.60 16.48 -9.44
CA TYR A 72 -13.98 16.99 -9.57
C TYR A 72 -14.04 18.52 -9.57
N ASP A 73 -14.75 19.10 -10.56
CA ASP A 73 -14.91 20.55 -10.78
C ASP A 73 -16.35 21.06 -10.57
N GLY A 74 -17.18 20.27 -9.90
CA GLY A 74 -18.61 20.55 -9.76
C GLY A 74 -19.46 19.89 -10.83
N VAL A 75 -20.73 20.31 -10.88
CA VAL A 75 -21.67 19.96 -11.93
C VAL A 75 -21.90 21.16 -12.86
N ASP A 76 -22.19 20.90 -14.13
CA ASP A 76 -22.61 21.94 -15.06
C ASP A 76 -24.11 22.30 -14.91
N GLN A 77 -24.59 23.19 -15.77
CA GLN A 77 -25.99 23.65 -15.74
C GLN A 77 -26.99 22.51 -16.00
N ASP A 78 -26.57 21.45 -16.69
CA ASP A 78 -27.36 20.26 -17.02
C ASP A 78 -27.17 19.13 -15.99
N GLN A 79 -26.59 19.44 -14.82
CA GLN A 79 -26.28 18.50 -13.74
C GLN A 79 -25.30 17.38 -14.15
N GLN A 80 -24.51 17.58 -15.20
CA GLN A 80 -23.45 16.65 -15.56
C GLN A 80 -22.20 16.92 -14.74
N ILE A 81 -21.54 15.85 -14.31
CA ILE A 81 -20.27 15.94 -13.59
C ILE A 81 -19.21 16.52 -14.51
N ARG A 82 -18.48 17.53 -14.03
CA ARG A 82 -17.28 18.04 -14.69
C ARG A 82 -16.05 17.61 -13.91
N THR A 83 -15.03 17.20 -14.66
CA THR A 83 -13.72 16.88 -14.12
C THR A 83 -12.62 17.44 -15.00
N HIS A 84 -11.43 17.63 -14.41
CA HIS A 84 -10.20 17.85 -15.14
C HIS A 84 -9.18 16.80 -14.76
N ARG A 85 -8.40 16.36 -15.73
CA ARG A 85 -7.37 15.34 -15.54
C ARG A 85 -6.07 15.95 -15.08
N ILE A 86 -5.48 15.36 -14.05
CA ILE A 86 -4.11 15.61 -13.61
C ILE A 86 -3.27 14.33 -13.70
N MET A 87 -1.97 14.45 -13.44
CA MET A 87 -1.10 13.31 -13.15
C MET A 87 -0.76 13.36 -11.66
N ARG A 88 -1.34 12.46 -10.87
CA ARG A 88 -0.99 12.33 -9.45
C ARG A 88 0.35 11.60 -9.32
N THR A 89 1.20 12.06 -8.41
CA THR A 89 2.47 11.36 -8.11
C THR A 89 2.21 10.35 -7.01
N VAL A 90 2.68 9.12 -7.19
CA VAL A 90 2.55 8.05 -6.19
C VAL A 90 3.87 7.33 -5.96
N GLN A 91 4.09 6.78 -4.77
CA GLN A 91 5.18 5.82 -4.54
C GLN A 91 4.73 4.74 -3.56
N TYR A 92 5.15 3.52 -3.83
CA TYR A 92 4.77 2.35 -3.05
C TYR A 92 5.80 2.08 -1.95
N PHE A 93 5.32 1.55 -0.83
CA PHE A 93 6.09 1.07 0.31
C PHE A 93 5.50 -0.27 0.74
N ASP A 94 6.11 -0.96 1.71
CA ASP A 94 5.59 -2.26 2.14
C ASP A 94 4.16 -2.15 2.67
N LYS A 95 3.94 -1.18 3.56
CA LYS A 95 2.71 -1.06 4.34
C LYS A 95 1.66 -0.13 3.72
N SER A 96 1.99 0.56 2.63
CA SER A 96 1.14 1.60 2.05
C SER A 96 1.57 2.02 0.65
N ARG A 97 0.77 2.85 0.00
CA ARG A 97 1.19 3.81 -1.04
C ARG A 97 1.19 5.22 -0.43
N MET A 98 2.02 6.12 -0.94
CA MET A 98 1.95 7.55 -0.68
C MET A 98 1.57 8.29 -1.97
N GLU A 99 0.76 9.33 -1.87
CA GLU A 99 0.17 10.03 -3.03
C GLU A 99 0.14 11.55 -2.82
N ILE A 100 0.48 12.28 -3.88
CA ILE A 100 0.25 13.73 -3.99
C ILE A 100 -0.80 13.91 -5.09
N ASN A 101 -2.03 14.22 -4.66
CA ASN A 101 -3.17 14.45 -5.54
C ASN A 101 -3.27 15.91 -6.00
N ASP A 102 -2.74 16.87 -5.23
CA ASP A 102 -2.62 18.26 -5.66
C ASP A 102 -1.20 18.76 -5.35
N PRO A 103 -0.30 18.81 -6.34
CA PRO A 103 1.06 19.31 -6.16
C PRO A 103 1.12 20.75 -5.63
N ASN A 104 0.09 21.56 -5.86
CA ASN A 104 -0.01 22.95 -5.41
C ASN A 104 -0.71 23.09 -4.05
N GLY A 105 -1.12 21.98 -3.43
CA GLY A 105 -1.75 21.97 -2.12
C GLY A 105 -0.83 22.44 -0.99
N ASP A 106 -1.41 22.65 0.19
CA ASP A 106 -0.68 23.07 1.37
C ASP A 106 0.25 21.96 1.89
N GLN A 107 1.55 22.08 1.60
CA GLN A 107 2.57 21.11 2.00
C GLN A 107 2.80 21.01 3.53
N SER A 108 2.25 21.94 4.31
CA SER A 108 2.30 21.87 5.78
C SER A 108 1.19 20.99 6.36
N SER A 109 0.13 20.74 5.58
CA SER A 109 -0.94 19.82 5.97
C SER A 109 -0.43 18.38 5.97
N ILE A 110 -0.78 17.63 7.02
CA ILE A 110 -0.54 16.17 7.04
C ILE A 110 -1.22 15.47 5.86
N TRP A 111 -2.29 16.06 5.32
CA TRP A 111 -3.06 15.53 4.20
C TRP A 111 -2.51 15.88 2.83
N TYR A 112 -1.38 16.61 2.74
CA TYR A 112 -0.70 16.83 1.47
C TYR A 112 -0.21 15.50 0.87
N VAL A 113 0.32 14.62 1.72
CA VAL A 113 0.59 13.23 1.37
C VAL A 113 -0.57 12.37 1.87
N THR A 114 -1.28 11.73 0.97
CA THR A 114 -2.35 10.78 1.30
C THR A 114 -1.90 9.34 1.05
N ASN A 115 -2.73 8.35 1.39
CA ASN A 115 -2.35 6.93 1.38
C ASN A 115 -3.27 6.06 0.52
N GLY A 116 -4.15 6.66 -0.30
CA GLY A 116 -5.12 5.96 -1.14
C GLY A 116 -6.18 5.18 -0.37
N LEU A 117 -7.11 4.57 -1.09
CA LEU A 117 -8.15 3.71 -0.52
C LEU A 117 -7.78 2.22 -0.69
N LEU A 118 -6.49 1.90 -0.62
CA LEU A 118 -5.90 0.62 -1.06
C LEU A 118 -6.70 -0.60 -0.64
N VAL A 119 -7.05 -0.71 0.64
CA VAL A 119 -7.75 -1.89 1.16
C VAL A 119 -9.21 -1.90 0.76
N ARG A 120 -9.88 -0.74 0.75
CA ARG A 120 -11.23 -0.64 0.18
C ARG A 120 -11.23 -1.07 -1.28
N GLU A 121 -10.27 -0.63 -2.09
CA GLU A 121 -10.16 -1.00 -3.50
C GLU A 121 -9.86 -2.49 -3.66
N LEU A 122 -8.97 -3.07 -2.85
CA LEU A 122 -8.66 -4.50 -2.89
C LEU A 122 -9.85 -5.38 -2.51
N ILE A 123 -10.66 -4.96 -1.53
CA ILE A 123 -11.84 -5.71 -1.06
C ILE A 123 -13.00 -5.57 -2.05
N THR A 124 -13.22 -4.38 -2.61
CA THR A 124 -14.38 -4.08 -3.45
C THR A 124 -14.14 -4.30 -4.94
N GLY A 125 -12.88 -4.33 -5.37
CA GLY A 125 -12.49 -4.29 -6.77
C GLY A 125 -12.74 -2.93 -7.46
N GLN A 126 -13.08 -1.88 -6.71
CA GLN A 126 -13.36 -0.55 -7.27
C GLN A 126 -12.08 0.29 -7.33
N LEU A 127 -11.37 0.26 -8.46
CA LEU A 127 -10.15 1.03 -8.67
C LEU A 127 -10.45 2.53 -8.76
N GLN A 128 -9.86 3.34 -7.89
CA GLN A 128 -10.07 4.78 -7.93
C GLN A 128 -9.23 5.45 -9.04
N LEU A 129 -9.92 6.13 -9.95
CA LEU A 129 -9.34 6.89 -11.07
C LEU A 129 -9.62 8.40 -10.98
N GLY A 130 -10.40 8.84 -10.00
CA GLY A 130 -10.71 10.25 -9.76
C GLY A 130 -11.47 10.43 -8.44
N ASP A 131 -11.86 11.66 -8.13
CA ASP A 131 -12.58 11.96 -6.88
C ASP A 131 -13.92 11.22 -6.78
N VAL A 132 -14.56 11.01 -7.94
CA VAL A 132 -15.85 10.32 -8.08
C VAL A 132 -15.82 9.21 -9.12
N GLY A 133 -14.66 9.00 -9.76
CA GLY A 133 -14.48 8.03 -10.85
C GLY A 133 -13.87 6.73 -10.35
N PHE A 134 -14.56 5.61 -10.63
CA PHE A 134 -14.12 4.26 -10.28
C PHE A 134 -14.22 3.32 -11.48
N GLU A 135 -13.27 2.41 -11.59
CA GLU A 135 -13.30 1.30 -12.54
C GLU A 135 -13.51 -0.02 -11.78
N SER A 136 -14.38 -0.89 -12.30
CA SER A 136 -14.76 -2.12 -11.64
C SER A 136 -13.88 -3.29 -12.10
N HIS A 137 -13.32 -4.02 -11.14
CA HIS A 137 -12.55 -5.24 -11.33
C HIS A 137 -12.96 -6.31 -10.29
N ASP A 138 -12.34 -7.48 -10.38
CA ASP A 138 -12.52 -8.52 -9.38
C ASP A 138 -11.76 -8.15 -8.08
N PRO A 139 -12.37 -8.43 -6.89
CA PRO A 139 -11.69 -8.33 -5.61
C PRO A 139 -10.40 -9.15 -5.55
N ALA A 140 -9.39 -8.62 -4.85
CA ALA A 140 -8.08 -9.23 -4.81
C ALA A 140 -8.08 -10.57 -4.06
N GLN A 141 -7.48 -11.58 -4.70
CA GLN A 141 -7.30 -12.93 -4.13
C GLN A 141 -6.00 -13.08 -3.33
N VAL A 142 -5.29 -11.98 -3.08
CA VAL A 142 -4.06 -11.95 -2.27
C VAL A 142 -4.42 -12.16 -0.80
N ASN A 143 -3.64 -12.98 -0.09
CA ASN A 143 -3.81 -13.20 1.35
C ASN A 143 -3.71 -11.85 2.08
N VAL A 144 -4.63 -11.60 3.00
CA VAL A 144 -4.70 -10.33 3.75
C VAL A 144 -3.54 -10.19 4.75
N SER A 145 -3.06 -11.33 5.25
CA SER A 145 -1.96 -11.49 6.20
C SER A 145 -1.38 -12.91 6.08
N GLY A 146 -0.18 -13.11 6.61
CA GLY A 146 0.53 -14.38 6.60
C GLY A 146 1.35 -14.64 5.34
N ASP A 147 1.82 -15.88 5.21
CA ASP A 147 2.66 -16.34 4.11
C ASP A 147 1.86 -16.35 2.79
N PRO A 148 2.45 -15.92 1.66
CA PRO A 148 1.77 -15.91 0.37
C PRO A 148 1.33 -17.30 -0.14
N ASP A 149 1.95 -18.38 0.36
CA ASP A 149 1.64 -19.76 -0.02
C ASP A 149 0.54 -20.40 0.85
N ASP A 150 -0.01 -19.66 1.83
CA ASP A 150 -1.10 -20.14 2.66
C ASP A 150 -2.42 -20.19 1.88
N VAL A 151 -2.85 -21.39 1.52
CA VAL A 151 -4.10 -21.63 0.78
C VAL A 151 -5.36 -21.53 1.66
N ASN A 152 -5.22 -21.39 2.98
CA ASN A 152 -6.33 -21.33 3.93
C ASN A 152 -6.54 -19.94 4.52
N ALA A 153 -5.56 -19.04 4.38
CA ALA A 153 -5.67 -17.67 4.86
C ALA A 153 -6.81 -16.91 4.14
N PRO A 154 -7.53 -16.02 4.85
CA PRO A 154 -8.41 -15.04 4.22
C PRO A 154 -7.67 -14.14 3.23
N THR A 155 -8.33 -13.85 2.12
CA THR A 155 -7.89 -12.87 1.12
C THR A 155 -8.65 -11.57 1.31
N TYR A 156 -8.30 -10.51 0.58
CA TYR A 156 -9.14 -9.30 0.56
C TYR A 156 -10.57 -9.61 0.10
N ALA A 157 -10.73 -10.48 -0.89
CA ALA A 157 -12.05 -10.92 -1.35
C ALA A 157 -12.89 -11.62 -0.26
N SER A 158 -12.27 -12.26 0.74
CA SER A 158 -12.99 -12.87 1.87
C SER A 158 -13.78 -11.85 2.70
N PHE A 159 -13.42 -10.56 2.65
CA PHE A 159 -14.08 -9.51 3.42
C PHE A 159 -15.19 -8.78 2.64
N ALA A 160 -15.37 -9.04 1.34
CA ALA A 160 -16.27 -8.27 0.49
C ALA A 160 -17.73 -8.25 0.99
N ALA A 161 -18.21 -9.39 1.51
CA ALA A 161 -19.56 -9.50 2.07
C ALA A 161 -19.70 -8.95 3.50
N LEU A 162 -18.60 -8.49 4.12
CA LEU A 162 -18.56 -8.06 5.52
C LEU A 162 -18.63 -6.53 5.68
N LEU A 163 -18.57 -5.77 4.59
CA LEU A 163 -18.55 -4.30 4.59
C LEU A 163 -19.81 -3.67 5.20
N ASP A 164 -20.94 -4.37 5.14
CA ASP A 164 -22.23 -3.92 5.71
C ASP A 164 -22.60 -4.72 6.99
N SER A 165 -21.64 -5.44 7.58
CA SER A 165 -21.90 -6.18 8.81
C SER A 165 -22.20 -5.22 9.96
N PRO A 166 -23.20 -5.50 10.82
CA PRO A 166 -23.49 -4.63 11.95
C PRO A 166 -22.27 -4.53 12.89
N PRO A 167 -22.03 -3.36 13.50
CA PRO A 167 -20.95 -3.22 14.47
C PRO A 167 -21.12 -4.16 15.65
N LEU A 168 -20.00 -4.64 16.19
CA LEU A 168 -19.99 -5.30 17.48
C LEU A 168 -20.52 -4.37 18.57
N PRO A 169 -21.14 -4.88 19.64
CA PRO A 169 -21.43 -4.05 20.80
C PRO A 169 -20.13 -3.53 21.41
N ALA A 170 -20.02 -2.22 21.63
CA ALA A 170 -18.88 -1.62 22.30
C ALA A 170 -18.59 -2.29 23.67
N GLY A 171 -17.31 -2.57 23.92
CA GLY A 171 -16.80 -3.28 25.09
C GLY A 171 -16.95 -4.81 25.03
N SER A 172 -17.58 -5.37 23.99
CA SER A 172 -17.67 -6.82 23.84
C SER A 172 -16.31 -7.45 23.52
N THR A 173 -16.07 -8.66 24.02
CA THR A 173 -14.86 -9.43 23.70
C THR A 173 -14.94 -9.95 22.26
N ILE A 174 -13.85 -9.78 21.51
CA ILE A 174 -13.77 -10.20 20.12
C ILE A 174 -13.33 -11.66 20.04
N THR A 175 -14.28 -12.54 19.70
CA THR A 175 -14.08 -13.98 19.48
C THR A 175 -14.50 -14.43 18.07
N GLN A 176 -14.97 -13.50 17.25
CA GLN A 176 -15.38 -13.77 15.88
C GLN A 176 -14.19 -14.26 15.05
N THR A 177 -14.42 -15.28 14.22
CA THR A 177 -13.43 -15.85 13.32
C THR A 177 -13.82 -15.63 11.86
N LEU A 178 -12.84 -15.61 10.97
CA LEU A 178 -13.04 -15.54 9.52
C LEU A 178 -12.20 -16.61 8.83
N ASN A 179 -12.82 -17.35 7.92
CA ASN A 179 -12.11 -18.28 7.03
C ASN A 179 -11.96 -17.71 5.61
N ARG A 180 -11.17 -18.39 4.77
CA ARG A 180 -10.94 -17.99 3.37
C ARG A 180 -12.20 -17.81 2.53
N ALA A 181 -13.25 -18.59 2.80
CA ALA A 181 -14.51 -18.49 2.06
C ALA A 181 -15.34 -17.25 2.44
N GLY A 182 -14.87 -16.41 3.37
CA GLY A 182 -15.61 -15.28 3.88
C GLY A 182 -16.69 -15.65 4.91
N ALA A 183 -16.72 -16.91 5.35
CA ALA A 183 -17.67 -17.35 6.37
C ALA A 183 -17.15 -17.00 7.76
N THR A 184 -18.00 -16.35 8.54
CA THR A 184 -17.72 -15.98 9.93
C THR A 184 -18.07 -17.12 10.88
N GLY A 185 -17.40 -17.15 12.02
CA GLY A 185 -17.67 -18.08 13.12
C GLY A 185 -17.37 -17.43 14.47
N ASP A 186 -17.38 -18.23 15.54
CA ASP A 186 -17.05 -17.79 16.89
C ASP A 186 -16.19 -18.87 17.58
N ASP A 187 -15.11 -18.46 18.23
CA ASP A 187 -14.29 -19.34 19.05
C ASP A 187 -14.02 -18.71 20.42
N ALA A 188 -14.82 -19.11 21.41
CA ALA A 188 -14.75 -18.63 22.78
C ALA A 188 -13.35 -18.76 23.44
N ARG A 189 -12.47 -19.64 22.94
CA ARG A 189 -11.10 -19.77 23.47
C ARG A 189 -10.27 -18.51 23.19
N LEU A 190 -10.59 -17.77 22.14
CA LEU A 190 -9.90 -16.53 21.76
C LEU A 190 -10.14 -15.39 22.74
N ALA A 191 -11.18 -15.50 23.59
CA ALA A 191 -11.40 -14.57 24.70
C ALA A 191 -10.20 -14.53 25.66
N ALA A 192 -9.36 -15.58 25.69
CA ALA A 192 -8.13 -15.60 26.48
C ALA A 192 -7.13 -14.49 26.11
N TYR A 193 -7.23 -13.91 24.89
CA TYR A 193 -6.39 -12.79 24.46
C TYR A 193 -6.91 -11.42 24.92
N GLY A 194 -8.13 -11.34 25.48
CA GLY A 194 -8.65 -10.13 26.12
C GLY A 194 -8.88 -8.93 25.20
N VAL A 195 -9.02 -9.15 23.89
CA VAL A 195 -9.24 -8.08 22.91
C VAL A 195 -10.73 -7.71 22.87
N THR A 196 -11.04 -6.40 22.90
CA THR A 196 -12.41 -5.85 22.98
C THR A 196 -12.71 -4.92 21.83
N ALA A 197 -14.00 -4.77 21.47
CA ALA A 197 -14.45 -3.78 20.49
C ALA A 197 -14.52 -2.39 21.14
N GLU A 198 -13.80 -1.42 20.59
CA GLU A 198 -13.75 -0.03 21.05
C GLU A 198 -14.47 0.89 20.07
N SER A 199 -15.25 1.81 20.64
CA SER A 199 -15.98 2.83 19.90
C SER A 199 -15.40 4.21 20.17
N PRO A 200 -14.62 4.79 19.25
CA PRO A 200 -14.10 6.14 19.40
C PRO A 200 -15.25 7.16 19.36
N VAL A 201 -15.63 7.67 20.54
CA VAL A 201 -16.81 8.51 20.81
C VAL A 201 -16.94 9.76 19.93
N SER A 202 -15.87 10.19 19.25
CA SER A 202 -15.83 11.44 18.48
C SER A 202 -15.97 11.29 16.96
N VAL A 203 -16.21 10.08 16.45
CA VAL A 203 -16.38 9.84 15.00
C VAL A 203 -17.56 8.89 14.75
N ASP A 204 -18.44 9.28 13.82
CA ASP A 204 -19.51 8.43 13.33
C ASP A 204 -18.91 7.40 12.35
N ILE A 205 -18.50 6.25 12.89
CA ILE A 205 -17.94 5.13 12.13
C ILE A 205 -18.89 3.94 12.21
N HIS A 206 -19.05 3.22 11.10
CA HIS A 206 -19.96 2.08 11.02
C HIS A 206 -19.47 0.86 11.81
N HIS A 207 -18.15 0.69 11.94
CA HIS A 207 -17.50 -0.46 12.54
C HIS A 207 -16.72 -0.09 13.80
N GLU A 208 -16.69 -1.01 14.77
CA GLU A 208 -15.86 -0.84 15.97
C GLU A 208 -14.41 -1.19 15.69
N ILE A 209 -13.48 -0.64 16.49
CA ILE A 209 -12.03 -0.88 16.35
C ILE A 209 -11.58 -1.86 17.43
N ALA A 210 -10.79 -2.88 17.10
CA ALA A 210 -10.23 -3.73 18.16
C ALA A 210 -9.34 -2.92 19.11
N SER A 211 -9.45 -3.14 20.42
CA SER A 211 -8.75 -2.35 21.45
C SER A 211 -7.25 -2.26 21.24
N VAL A 212 -6.62 -3.38 20.87
CA VAL A 212 -5.18 -3.44 20.54
C VAL A 212 -4.81 -2.56 19.33
N PHE A 213 -5.71 -2.40 18.36
CA PHE A 213 -5.50 -1.52 17.21
C PHE A 213 -5.74 -0.07 17.58
N TRP A 214 -6.76 0.22 18.39
CA TRP A 214 -6.99 1.57 18.89
C TRP A 214 -5.82 2.08 19.74
N ASP A 215 -5.29 1.25 20.65
CA ASP A 215 -4.09 1.55 21.43
C ASP A 215 -2.89 1.86 20.53
N PHE A 216 -2.70 1.09 19.46
CA PHE A 216 -1.64 1.35 18.49
C PHE A 216 -1.85 2.66 17.72
N MET A 217 -3.06 2.91 17.21
CA MET A 217 -3.42 4.12 16.44
C MET A 217 -3.31 5.41 17.27
N THR A 218 -3.40 5.30 18.60
CA THR A 218 -3.28 6.42 19.54
C THR A 218 -1.96 6.44 20.31
N SER A 219 -1.06 5.51 20.01
CA SER A 219 0.23 5.40 20.68
C SER A 219 1.18 6.56 20.37
N SER A 220 2.17 6.73 21.25
CA SER A 220 3.25 7.71 21.11
C SER A 220 4.61 7.01 21.18
N GLY A 221 5.62 7.63 20.56
CA GLY A 221 6.99 7.13 20.57
C GLY A 221 7.95 8.13 19.94
N LEU A 222 9.20 7.71 19.77
CA LEU A 222 10.23 8.55 19.17
C LEU A 222 9.90 8.81 17.69
N VAL A 223 9.83 10.09 17.33
CA VAL A 223 9.59 10.61 15.98
C VAL A 223 10.66 11.65 15.62
N LEU A 224 10.86 11.89 14.33
CA LEU A 224 11.70 12.96 13.80
C LEU A 224 10.84 14.07 13.19
N GLU A 225 10.82 15.26 13.76
CA GLU A 225 10.08 16.39 13.20
C GLU A 225 11.00 17.61 13.13
N ASN A 226 11.02 18.30 11.99
CA ASN A 226 11.88 19.47 11.77
C ASN A 226 13.38 19.23 12.05
N GLY A 227 13.84 17.98 11.94
CA GLY A 227 15.22 17.59 12.23
C GLY A 227 15.48 17.18 13.68
N ASP A 228 14.49 17.30 14.57
CA ASP A 228 14.63 17.00 15.99
C ASP A 228 13.93 15.70 16.38
N LEU A 229 14.65 14.85 17.12
CA LEU A 229 14.11 13.61 17.70
C LEU A 229 13.44 13.90 19.05
N HIS A 230 12.16 13.59 19.17
CA HIS A 230 11.43 13.68 20.43
C HIS A 230 10.25 12.70 20.48
N ASN A 231 9.66 12.51 21.66
CA ASN A 231 8.48 11.67 21.82
C ASN A 231 7.21 12.46 21.44
N ALA A 232 6.42 11.93 20.53
CA ALA A 232 5.13 12.48 20.11
C ALA A 232 4.19 11.33 19.68
N PRO A 233 2.90 11.61 19.38
CA PRO A 233 2.02 10.62 18.76
C PRO A 233 2.65 10.01 17.50
N LEU A 234 2.62 8.68 17.37
CA LEU A 234 3.11 8.02 16.15
C LEU A 234 2.24 8.39 14.95
N PHE A 235 0.94 8.56 15.19
CA PHE A 235 -0.01 9.11 14.23
C PHE A 235 -0.48 10.49 14.71
N GLN A 236 -0.24 11.53 13.90
CA GLN A 236 -0.74 12.88 14.21
C GLN A 236 -2.27 12.94 14.23
N ASN A 237 -2.91 12.09 13.43
CA ASN A 237 -4.32 11.77 13.49
C ASN A 237 -4.44 10.23 13.44
N PRO A 238 -5.20 9.58 14.34
CA PRO A 238 -5.33 8.11 14.37
C PRO A 238 -5.76 7.49 13.05
N PHE A 239 -6.54 8.19 12.24
CA PHE A 239 -7.05 7.74 10.95
C PHE A 239 -6.23 8.21 9.74
N TYR A 240 -5.10 8.89 9.95
CA TYR A 240 -4.25 9.37 8.85
C TYR A 240 -3.79 8.20 7.97
N ALA A 241 -3.11 7.23 8.59
CA ALA A 241 -2.48 6.13 7.87
C ALA A 241 -3.46 5.00 7.52
N THR A 242 -4.47 4.75 8.37
CA THR A 242 -5.41 3.62 8.21
C THR A 242 -6.69 4.00 7.48
N GLY A 243 -7.16 5.24 7.61
CA GLY A 243 -8.56 5.58 7.33
C GLY A 243 -9.53 4.93 8.33
N TYR A 244 -10.83 5.03 8.09
CA TYR A 244 -11.83 4.45 9.00
C TYR A 244 -11.89 2.92 8.87
N PRO A 245 -12.31 2.19 9.93
CA PRO A 245 -12.55 0.76 9.81
C PRO A 245 -13.67 0.51 8.80
N ILE A 246 -13.51 -0.51 7.96
CA ILE A 246 -14.50 -0.93 6.95
C ILE A 246 -14.99 -2.36 7.17
N THR A 247 -14.51 -3.00 8.24
CA THR A 247 -15.02 -4.28 8.75
C THR A 247 -14.88 -4.32 10.26
N GLU A 248 -15.64 -5.21 10.90
CA GLU A 248 -15.31 -5.66 12.26
C GLU A 248 -13.95 -6.41 12.29
N PRO A 249 -13.33 -6.54 13.47
CA PRO A 249 -12.13 -7.33 13.65
C PRO A 249 -12.42 -8.84 13.73
N TYR A 250 -11.69 -9.64 12.96
CA TYR A 250 -11.86 -11.10 12.91
C TYR A 250 -10.56 -11.84 13.17
N TRP A 251 -10.64 -12.91 13.95
CA TRP A 251 -9.54 -13.85 14.11
C TRP A 251 -9.45 -14.81 12.92
N ALA A 252 -8.25 -14.97 12.38
CA ALA A 252 -7.97 -15.92 11.32
C ALA A 252 -6.82 -16.85 11.72
N ARG A 253 -6.90 -18.10 11.28
CA ARG A 253 -5.74 -18.99 11.26
C ARG A 253 -4.95 -18.70 9.99
N VAL A 254 -3.73 -18.23 10.16
CA VAL A 254 -2.81 -17.93 9.06
C VAL A 254 -1.43 -18.51 9.37
N LYS A 255 -0.73 -18.93 8.33
CA LYS A 255 0.66 -19.36 8.35
C LYS A 255 1.56 -18.12 8.40
N VAL A 256 2.50 -18.07 9.34
CA VAL A 256 3.48 -16.99 9.48
C VAL A 256 4.85 -17.61 9.67
N GLY A 257 5.72 -17.49 8.67
CA GLY A 257 7.05 -18.08 8.71
C GLY A 257 7.01 -19.61 8.77
N GLY A 258 6.03 -20.25 8.12
CA GLY A 258 5.85 -21.70 8.17
C GLY A 258 4.85 -22.21 9.21
N ASP A 259 4.60 -21.44 10.27
CA ASP A 259 3.82 -21.91 11.42
C ASP A 259 2.40 -21.31 11.43
N GLU A 260 1.38 -22.13 11.68
CA GLU A 260 0.01 -21.66 11.83
C GLU A 260 -0.21 -20.94 13.17
N LYS A 261 -0.69 -19.70 13.11
CA LYS A 261 -0.96 -18.83 14.26
C LYS A 261 -2.37 -18.26 14.20
N TRP A 262 -2.88 -17.87 15.36
CA TRP A 262 -4.06 -17.01 15.42
C TRP A 262 -3.62 -15.56 15.24
N VAL A 263 -4.20 -14.90 14.25
CA VAL A 263 -3.95 -13.48 13.96
C VAL A 263 -5.31 -12.78 13.92
N LEU A 264 -5.47 -11.75 14.74
CA LEU A 264 -6.61 -10.86 14.62
C LEU A 264 -6.36 -9.91 13.45
N VAL A 265 -7.32 -9.74 12.56
CA VAL A 265 -7.22 -8.92 11.36
C VAL A 265 -8.38 -7.95 11.35
N GLN A 266 -8.09 -6.68 11.05
CA GLN A 266 -9.14 -5.69 10.77
C GLN A 266 -8.78 -4.86 9.54
N ALA A 267 -9.74 -4.75 8.63
CA ALA A 267 -9.62 -3.91 7.45
C ALA A 267 -10.10 -2.48 7.75
N PHE A 268 -9.25 -1.52 7.38
CA PHE A 268 -9.55 -0.09 7.32
C PHE A 268 -9.49 0.36 5.86
N GLU A 269 -9.93 1.57 5.54
CA GLU A 269 -9.98 2.06 4.16
C GLU A 269 -8.64 1.97 3.42
N ARG A 270 -7.55 2.28 4.12
CA ARG A 270 -6.21 2.42 3.54
C ARG A 270 -5.26 1.30 3.93
N ARG A 271 -5.51 0.62 5.05
CA ARG A 271 -4.62 -0.42 5.61
C ARG A 271 -5.37 -1.54 6.29
N VAL A 272 -4.70 -2.68 6.39
CA VAL A 272 -5.09 -3.76 7.29
C VAL A 272 -4.17 -3.70 8.50
N LEU A 273 -4.75 -3.75 9.70
CA LEU A 273 -4.00 -3.98 10.92
C LEU A 273 -4.14 -5.44 11.36
N THR A 274 -3.05 -5.98 11.89
CA THR A 274 -2.95 -7.37 12.33
C THR A 274 -2.41 -7.42 13.74
N TYR A 275 -2.95 -8.31 14.58
CA TYR A 275 -2.47 -8.55 15.93
C TYR A 275 -2.14 -10.03 16.14
N THR A 276 -0.88 -10.31 16.50
CA THR A 276 -0.37 -11.65 16.78
C THR A 276 0.11 -11.70 18.24
N PRO A 277 -0.66 -12.30 19.16
CA PRO A 277 -0.33 -12.34 20.60
C PRO A 277 1.04 -12.95 20.91
N ASP A 278 1.48 -13.90 20.10
CA ASP A 278 2.72 -14.65 20.28
C ASP A 278 3.98 -13.87 19.84
N ASN A 279 3.81 -12.72 19.19
CA ASN A 279 4.94 -11.87 18.80
C ASN A 279 5.52 -11.13 20.02
N PRO A 280 6.81 -10.75 19.98
CA PRO A 280 7.41 -9.91 21.02
C PRO A 280 6.70 -8.56 21.17
N ASP A 281 6.73 -7.99 22.37
CA ASP A 281 6.19 -6.66 22.64
C ASP A 281 6.82 -5.62 21.69
N GLY A 282 5.99 -4.78 21.06
CA GLY A 282 6.41 -3.83 20.01
C GLY A 282 6.23 -4.35 18.57
N TRP A 283 5.96 -5.65 18.40
CA TRP A 283 5.64 -6.31 17.11
C TRP A 283 4.34 -7.11 17.17
N LYS A 284 3.57 -6.96 18.24
CA LYS A 284 2.27 -7.61 18.36
C LYS A 284 1.25 -7.02 17.39
N VAL A 285 1.28 -5.70 17.16
CA VAL A 285 0.44 -5.03 16.17
C VAL A 285 1.31 -4.56 15.01
N GLU A 286 0.91 -4.95 13.80
CA GLU A 286 1.58 -4.58 12.56
C GLU A 286 0.56 -4.24 11.47
N ALA A 287 0.92 -3.34 10.56
CA ALA A 287 0.19 -3.20 9.32
C ALA A 287 0.53 -4.35 8.37
N GLY A 288 -0.45 -4.85 7.61
CA GLY A 288 -0.19 -5.78 6.50
C GLY A 288 0.67 -5.15 5.41
N ASN A 289 1.27 -5.96 4.53
CA ASN A 289 2.07 -5.48 3.39
C ASN A 289 1.19 -4.98 2.23
N VAL A 290 0.21 -4.15 2.56
CA VAL A 290 -0.85 -3.65 1.68
C VAL A 290 -0.31 -2.91 0.46
N GLY A 291 0.80 -2.19 0.58
CA GLY A 291 1.38 -1.49 -0.57
C GLY A 291 1.91 -2.47 -1.62
N GLN A 292 2.59 -3.54 -1.20
CA GLN A 292 3.00 -4.61 -2.12
C GLN A 292 1.80 -5.31 -2.76
N HIS A 293 0.80 -5.65 -1.95
CA HIS A 293 -0.41 -6.34 -2.44
C HIS A 293 -1.16 -5.48 -3.46
N TYR A 294 -1.33 -4.19 -3.18
CA TYR A 294 -2.00 -3.26 -4.09
C TYR A 294 -1.22 -3.04 -5.38
N PHE A 295 0.11 -2.94 -5.33
CA PHE A 295 0.94 -2.84 -6.53
C PHE A 295 0.75 -4.06 -7.44
N GLN A 296 0.81 -5.26 -6.87
CA GLN A 296 0.62 -6.51 -7.62
C GLN A 296 -0.78 -6.60 -8.22
N TRP A 297 -1.83 -6.29 -7.46
CA TRP A 297 -3.19 -6.26 -7.96
C TRP A 297 -3.34 -5.24 -9.11
N ARG A 298 -2.98 -3.98 -8.87
CA ARG A 298 -3.16 -2.88 -9.84
C ARG A 298 -2.38 -3.08 -11.14
N TYR A 299 -1.11 -3.47 -11.06
CA TYR A 299 -0.24 -3.49 -12.23
C TYR A 299 -0.08 -4.88 -12.83
N SER A 300 0.12 -5.91 -12.00
CA SER A 300 0.35 -7.26 -12.52
C SER A 300 -0.96 -7.97 -12.88
N GLN A 301 -1.99 -7.91 -12.03
CA GLN A 301 -3.24 -8.63 -12.26
C GLN A 301 -4.14 -7.93 -13.28
N LEU A 302 -4.26 -6.60 -13.21
CA LEU A 302 -5.07 -5.84 -14.18
C LEU A 302 -4.33 -5.58 -15.51
N GLY A 303 -3.05 -5.96 -15.62
CA GLY A 303 -2.26 -5.78 -16.84
C GLY A 303 -1.96 -4.31 -17.18
N THR A 304 -1.96 -3.42 -16.19
CA THR A 304 -1.59 -2.02 -16.40
C THR A 304 -0.09 -1.84 -16.22
N SER A 305 0.54 -1.01 -17.04
CA SER A 305 1.96 -0.72 -16.92
C SER A 305 2.19 0.56 -16.09
N PRO A 306 2.97 0.51 -15.00
CA PRO A 306 3.28 1.71 -14.21
C PRO A 306 4.09 2.72 -15.04
N ILE A 307 3.82 4.00 -14.86
CA ILE A 307 4.53 5.10 -15.54
C ILE A 307 5.46 5.76 -14.52
N PRO A 308 6.79 5.69 -14.65
CA PRO A 308 7.69 6.43 -13.76
C PRO A 308 7.44 7.92 -13.80
N ALA A 309 7.61 8.60 -12.66
CA ALA A 309 7.53 10.06 -12.58
C ALA A 309 8.63 10.76 -13.41
N SER A 310 9.75 10.08 -13.66
CA SER A 310 10.78 10.53 -14.60
C SER A 310 10.41 10.36 -16.07
N SER A 311 9.24 9.77 -16.38
CA SER A 311 8.79 9.55 -17.74
C SER A 311 8.43 10.89 -18.42
N PRO A 312 8.84 11.11 -19.68
CA PRO A 312 8.50 12.32 -20.43
C PRO A 312 6.99 12.52 -20.64
N VAL A 313 6.16 11.48 -20.47
CA VAL A 313 4.68 11.63 -20.42
C VAL A 313 4.26 12.58 -19.29
N ALA A 314 4.94 12.51 -18.15
CA ALA A 314 4.74 13.43 -17.03
C ALA A 314 5.08 14.90 -17.39
N HIS A 315 5.78 15.12 -18.50
CA HIS A 315 6.21 16.42 -19.01
C HIS A 315 5.51 16.82 -20.32
N GLY A 316 4.35 16.22 -20.63
CA GLY A 316 3.52 16.60 -21.78
C GLY A 316 3.91 15.94 -23.11
N PHE A 317 4.78 14.92 -23.07
CA PHE A 317 4.97 14.04 -24.23
C PHE A 317 3.69 13.22 -24.48
N ASP A 318 3.16 13.31 -25.70
CA ASP A 318 1.98 12.57 -26.13
C ASP A 318 2.41 11.34 -26.97
N PRO A 319 2.51 10.14 -26.36
CA PRO A 319 2.92 8.94 -27.08
C PRO A 319 1.89 8.52 -28.13
N GLY A 320 0.62 8.94 -28.00
CA GLY A 320 -0.45 8.60 -28.95
C GLY A 320 -0.21 9.14 -30.36
N LYS A 321 0.63 10.18 -30.51
CA LYS A 321 1.06 10.68 -31.82
C LYS A 321 1.97 9.72 -32.59
N TYR A 322 2.47 8.68 -31.93
CA TYR A 322 3.43 7.73 -32.47
C TYR A 322 2.88 6.29 -32.55
N THR A 323 1.64 6.07 -32.11
CA THR A 323 0.95 4.77 -32.16
C THR A 323 -0.03 4.70 -33.34
N GLY A 324 -0.49 3.49 -33.70
CA GLY A 324 -1.50 3.29 -34.74
C GLY A 324 -1.09 3.63 -36.19
N GLN A 325 0.19 3.89 -36.44
CA GLN A 325 0.73 4.29 -37.75
C GLN A 325 1.63 3.22 -38.40
N GLY A 326 1.64 2.00 -37.86
CA GLY A 326 2.50 0.90 -38.31
C GLY A 326 3.96 1.10 -37.89
N ASP A 327 4.90 0.66 -38.72
CA ASP A 327 6.36 0.76 -38.53
C ASP A 327 6.88 2.10 -39.09
N ARG A 328 6.38 3.21 -38.55
CA ARG A 328 6.69 4.57 -39.05
C ARG A 328 7.87 5.20 -38.32
N TYR A 329 8.03 4.89 -37.04
CA TYR A 329 9.00 5.51 -36.14
C TYR A 329 10.03 4.49 -35.67
N ASN A 330 11.21 4.97 -35.32
CA ASN A 330 12.31 4.18 -34.77
C ASN A 330 13.00 4.94 -33.62
N CYS A 331 14.01 4.32 -32.99
CA CYS A 331 14.69 4.89 -31.82
C CYS A 331 15.30 6.28 -32.02
N SER A 332 15.61 6.70 -33.26
CA SER A 332 16.18 8.03 -33.54
C SER A 332 15.15 9.14 -33.63
N ASP A 333 13.85 8.81 -33.70
CA ASP A 333 12.76 9.78 -33.72
C ASP A 333 12.43 10.35 -32.33
N PHE A 334 13.07 9.82 -31.28
CA PHE A 334 12.83 10.19 -29.89
C PHE A 334 14.05 10.90 -29.28
N ALA A 335 13.81 11.93 -28.47
CA ALA A 335 14.86 12.71 -27.82
C ALA A 335 15.54 11.94 -26.67
N SER A 336 14.89 10.91 -26.13
CA SER A 336 15.42 10.09 -25.04
C SER A 336 14.89 8.65 -25.08
N GLN A 337 15.57 7.74 -24.38
CA GLN A 337 15.10 6.36 -24.19
C GLN A 337 13.72 6.32 -23.52
N ALA A 338 13.45 7.22 -22.56
CA ALA A 338 12.16 7.27 -21.88
C ALA A 338 10.99 7.70 -22.79
N GLU A 339 11.22 8.52 -23.82
CA GLU A 339 10.18 8.84 -24.83
C GLU A 339 9.84 7.61 -25.68
N ALA A 340 10.85 6.87 -26.14
CA ALA A 340 10.63 5.61 -26.86
C ALA A 340 9.90 4.59 -25.97
N GLN A 341 10.27 4.51 -24.68
CA GLN A 341 9.59 3.64 -23.71
C GLN A 341 8.12 4.04 -23.52
N ALA A 342 7.81 5.34 -23.51
CA ALA A 342 6.44 5.83 -23.42
C ALA A 342 5.59 5.41 -24.64
N VAL A 343 6.16 5.40 -25.85
CA VAL A 343 5.48 4.91 -27.06
C VAL A 343 5.26 3.40 -26.99
N LEU A 344 6.28 2.63 -26.58
CA LEU A 344 6.12 1.18 -26.39
C LEU A 344 5.03 0.87 -25.33
N ARG A 345 4.96 1.65 -24.26
CA ARG A 345 3.91 1.48 -23.23
C ARG A 345 2.52 1.83 -23.75
N ALA A 346 2.41 2.79 -24.67
CA ALA A 346 1.15 3.17 -25.29
C ALA A 346 0.66 2.16 -26.35
N ASP A 347 1.57 1.41 -26.97
CA ASP A 347 1.26 0.34 -27.91
C ASP A 347 2.22 -0.87 -27.72
N PRO A 348 1.92 -1.75 -26.75
CA PRO A 348 2.79 -2.90 -26.39
C PRO A 348 3.00 -3.92 -27.53
N GLY A 349 2.19 -3.85 -28.59
CA GLY A 349 2.37 -4.66 -29.80
C GLY A 349 3.64 -4.31 -30.59
N ASP A 350 4.32 -3.23 -30.20
CA ASP A 350 5.59 -2.74 -30.74
C ASP A 350 5.64 -2.67 -32.29
N PRO A 351 4.64 -2.05 -32.96
CA PRO A 351 4.63 -1.97 -34.41
C PRO A 351 5.81 -1.17 -34.99
N ASN A 352 6.37 -0.24 -34.19
CA ASN A 352 7.56 0.56 -34.48
C ASN A 352 8.89 -0.17 -34.18
N ARG A 353 8.85 -1.41 -33.67
CA ARG A 353 10.02 -2.25 -33.37
C ARG A 353 11.06 -1.54 -32.48
N LEU A 354 10.58 -0.81 -31.49
CA LEU A 354 11.39 -0.04 -30.54
C LEU A 354 12.10 -0.95 -29.54
N ASP A 355 11.54 -2.14 -29.26
CA ASP A 355 12.12 -3.15 -28.37
C ASP A 355 12.32 -4.45 -29.17
N LYS A 356 13.53 -4.53 -29.74
CA LYS A 356 13.91 -5.55 -30.74
C LYS A 356 14.19 -6.92 -30.12
N ASP A 357 14.65 -6.96 -28.88
CA ASP A 357 14.91 -8.19 -28.13
C ASP A 357 13.67 -8.67 -27.36
N GLY A 358 12.63 -7.85 -27.28
CA GLY A 358 11.31 -8.23 -26.77
C GLY A 358 11.28 -8.34 -25.25
N ASN A 359 12.15 -7.60 -24.57
CA ASN A 359 12.30 -7.69 -23.12
C ASN A 359 11.42 -6.68 -22.36
N GLY A 360 10.61 -5.90 -23.07
CA GLY A 360 9.73 -4.86 -22.54
C GLY A 360 10.39 -3.47 -22.46
N ILE A 361 11.64 -3.31 -22.88
CA ILE A 361 12.42 -2.06 -22.78
C ILE A 361 12.78 -1.54 -24.18
N ALA A 362 12.21 -0.40 -24.55
CA ALA A 362 12.48 0.26 -25.82
C ALA A 362 13.86 0.92 -25.84
N CYS A 363 14.57 0.79 -26.96
CA CYS A 363 15.70 1.63 -27.35
C CYS A 363 16.78 1.80 -26.25
N GLU A 364 17.18 0.72 -25.58
CA GLU A 364 18.05 0.75 -24.39
C GLU A 364 19.37 1.52 -24.54
N SER A 365 19.89 1.57 -25.78
CA SER A 365 21.12 2.28 -26.15
C SER A 365 20.96 3.80 -26.28
N SER A 366 19.72 4.32 -26.28
CA SER A 366 19.44 5.75 -26.42
C SER A 366 19.87 6.56 -25.18
N ALA A 367 20.04 7.87 -25.38
CA ALA A 367 20.42 8.81 -24.33
C ALA A 367 19.31 8.93 -23.26
N GLY A 368 19.72 9.36 -22.05
CA GLY A 368 18.78 9.63 -20.97
C GLY A 368 17.91 10.88 -21.22
N PRO A 369 16.86 11.10 -20.41
CA PRO A 369 16.42 10.28 -19.28
C PRO A 369 15.99 8.86 -19.69
N LYS A 370 16.12 7.90 -18.76
CA LYS A 370 15.77 6.49 -18.99
C LYS A 370 14.57 6.07 -18.14
N ASP A 371 13.70 5.28 -18.75
CA ASP A 371 12.63 4.53 -18.11
C ASP A 371 12.91 3.05 -18.39
N LEU A 372 13.34 2.34 -17.34
CA LEU A 372 13.74 0.95 -17.41
C LEU A 372 12.68 0.02 -16.79
N LEU A 373 11.46 0.51 -16.51
CA LEU A 373 10.36 -0.36 -16.10
C LEU A 373 9.80 -1.06 -17.35
N PRO A 374 9.95 -2.39 -17.47
CA PRO A 374 9.50 -3.11 -18.65
C PRO A 374 7.99 -3.01 -18.82
N VAL A 375 7.54 -2.92 -20.06
CA VAL A 375 6.12 -3.04 -20.43
C VAL A 375 5.75 -4.53 -20.45
N VAL A 376 4.65 -4.88 -19.79
CA VAL A 376 4.09 -6.24 -19.87
C VAL A 376 3.54 -6.46 -21.28
N ARG A 377 4.00 -7.52 -21.96
CA ARG A 377 3.63 -7.87 -23.34
C ARG A 377 2.67 -9.05 -23.39
#